data_AF-A0A7X5EAL0-F1
#
_entry.id   AF-A0A7X5EAL0-F1
#
_cell.length_a   1.000
_cell.length_b   1.000
_cell.length_c   1.000
_cell.angle_alpha   90.00
_cell.angle_beta   90.00
_cell.angle_gamma   90.00
#
_symmetry.space_group_name_H-M   'P 1'
#
loop_
_entity.id
_entity.type
_entity.pdbx_description
1 polymer ?
#
loop_
_entity_poly.entity_id
_entity_poly.type
_entity_poly.pdbx_seq_one_letter_code
_entity_poly.pdbx_strand_id
1 'polypeptide(L)'
;MDYKIGLQHHGILGQKWGKRNGPPYPLGGGDYTQAERKAIYKKRKQPNSIYNKKHFDEVLSADKTTLSTLSYDRDRTKNTDMFYATHNVLDKHQYNALFNRKVSQTLYDENGNSLGTGMFLKYRIDNSLKQNVKVASEDSGAEVFRNLYKKDRDFYNFVTDDERMQSYFVSDKYKFKGYREARDVLKRMRNDDYVPTAEELQKVYRMFNYVIPYDGQGDARKGRDAYTQRTKFFNACKQAGYGAVLDTNDAIYGGFKARSPVIVFDMEQVVPKDVYRTKTSEQRFSQMVLVGRKALGI
;
A
#
# COMPACT_ATOMS: atom_id res chain seq x y z
N MET A 1 -41.83 -37.95 -45.61
CA MET A 1 -40.53 -38.44 -45.13
C MET A 1 -39.94 -37.35 -44.25
N ASP A 2 -39.93 -37.61 -42.96
CA ASP A 2 -39.52 -36.69 -41.89
C ASP A 2 -38.11 -37.06 -41.45
N TYR A 3 -37.16 -36.12 -41.52
CA TYR A 3 -35.87 -36.25 -40.82
C TYR A 3 -35.51 -34.89 -40.20
N LYS A 4 -35.88 -34.71 -38.94
CA LYS A 4 -35.30 -33.68 -38.07
C LYS A 4 -33.97 -34.20 -37.52
N ILE A 5 -32.88 -33.60 -37.95
CA ILE A 5 -31.54 -33.81 -37.37
C ILE A 5 -31.53 -33.16 -35.99
N GLY A 6 -31.52 -33.98 -34.93
CA GLY A 6 -31.36 -33.52 -33.56
C GLY A 6 -29.90 -33.18 -33.27
N LEU A 7 -29.61 -31.90 -33.02
CA LEU A 7 -28.37 -31.44 -32.40
C LEU A 7 -28.27 -32.01 -30.98
N GLN A 8 -27.46 -33.04 -30.78
CA GLN A 8 -27.13 -33.56 -29.45
C GLN A 8 -25.96 -32.77 -28.84
N HIS A 9 -26.26 -31.78 -28.00
CA HIS A 9 -25.25 -31.14 -27.16
C HIS A 9 -24.93 -32.04 -25.96
N HIS A 10 -23.67 -32.43 -25.80
CA HIS A 10 -23.18 -33.12 -24.61
C HIS A 10 -23.08 -32.11 -23.46
N GLY A 11 -24.02 -32.19 -22.51
CA GLY A 11 -23.93 -31.45 -21.25
C GLY A 11 -22.93 -32.11 -20.30
N ILE A 12 -22.16 -31.30 -19.56
CA ILE A 12 -21.21 -31.78 -18.55
C ILE A 12 -22.02 -32.33 -17.35
N LEU A 13 -21.63 -33.52 -16.86
CA LEU A 13 -22.29 -34.22 -15.75
C LEU A 13 -22.42 -33.29 -14.52
N GLY A 14 -23.67 -33.00 -14.11
CA GLY A 14 -23.99 -32.16 -12.95
C GLY A 14 -24.55 -30.76 -13.26
N GLN A 15 -24.65 -30.36 -14.52
CA GLN A 15 -25.16 -29.05 -14.91
C GLN A 15 -26.70 -29.01 -14.86
N LYS A 16 -27.28 -28.26 -13.90
CA LYS A 16 -28.73 -28.01 -13.84
C LYS A 16 -29.11 -26.83 -14.76
N TRP A 17 -30.11 -27.03 -15.61
CA TRP A 17 -30.65 -25.99 -16.50
C TRP A 17 -31.07 -24.74 -15.68
N GLY A 18 -30.62 -23.56 -16.12
CA GLY A 18 -30.92 -22.28 -15.46
C GLY A 18 -29.88 -21.78 -14.44
N LYS A 19 -28.92 -22.61 -14.01
CA LYS A 19 -27.79 -22.16 -13.19
C LYS A 19 -26.58 -21.85 -14.08
N ARG A 20 -26.33 -20.58 -14.39
CA ARG A 20 -25.08 -20.13 -15.03
C ARG A 20 -23.94 -20.32 -14.04
N ASN A 21 -23.32 -21.50 -14.04
CA ASN A 21 -21.98 -21.65 -13.48
C ASN A 21 -21.07 -20.73 -14.29
N GLY A 22 -20.33 -19.86 -13.60
CA GLY A 22 -19.38 -18.95 -14.23
C GLY A 22 -18.38 -19.71 -15.12
N PRO A 23 -17.64 -18.99 -15.98
CA PRO A 23 -16.74 -19.61 -16.96
C PRO A 23 -15.77 -20.60 -16.29
N PRO A 24 -15.43 -21.71 -16.96
CA PRO A 24 -14.80 -22.89 -16.36
C PRO A 24 -13.29 -22.75 -16.06
N TYR A 25 -12.78 -21.52 -15.90
CA TYR A 25 -11.37 -21.25 -15.64
C TYR A 25 -11.23 -20.17 -14.54
N PRO A 26 -10.15 -20.18 -13.75
CA PRO A 26 -9.91 -19.14 -12.74
C PRO A 26 -9.79 -17.79 -13.45
N LEU A 27 -10.72 -16.90 -13.13
CA LEU A 27 -10.69 -15.50 -13.52
C LEU A 27 -9.43 -14.87 -12.91
N GLY A 28 -8.51 -14.40 -13.75
CA GLY A 28 -7.34 -13.62 -13.29
C GLY A 28 -7.79 -12.38 -12.52
N GLY A 29 -6.92 -11.81 -11.68
CA GLY A 29 -7.23 -10.61 -10.90
C GLY A 29 -7.74 -9.47 -11.79
N GLY A 30 -9.07 -9.32 -11.87
CA GLY A 30 -9.73 -8.33 -12.74
C GLY A 30 -11.00 -8.82 -13.45
N ASP A 31 -11.26 -10.12 -13.52
CA ASP A 31 -12.47 -10.63 -14.17
C ASP A 31 -13.63 -10.80 -13.16
N TYR A 32 -14.72 -10.08 -13.39
CA TYR A 32 -15.89 -10.04 -12.52
C TYR A 32 -17.15 -10.54 -13.23
N THR A 33 -17.92 -11.35 -12.52
CA THR A 33 -19.29 -11.70 -12.90
C THR A 33 -20.17 -10.45 -13.02
N GLN A 34 -21.28 -10.55 -13.74
CA GLN A 34 -22.18 -9.42 -13.94
C GLN A 34 -22.75 -8.85 -12.61
N ALA A 35 -22.95 -9.73 -11.61
CA ALA A 35 -23.37 -9.34 -10.26
C ALA A 35 -22.26 -8.59 -9.52
N GLU A 36 -21.01 -9.07 -9.62
CA GLU A 36 -19.85 -8.37 -9.07
C GLU A 36 -19.63 -7.03 -9.76
N ARG A 37 -19.70 -6.95 -11.09
CA ARG A 37 -19.63 -5.68 -11.84
C ARG A 37 -20.68 -4.67 -11.36
N LYS A 38 -21.92 -5.12 -11.09
CA LYS A 38 -23.01 -4.28 -10.57
C LYS A 38 -22.77 -3.85 -9.11
N ALA A 39 -22.26 -4.75 -8.26
CA ALA A 39 -21.89 -4.44 -6.87
C ALA A 39 -20.71 -3.46 -6.80
N ILE A 40 -19.70 -3.66 -7.66
CA ILE A 40 -18.55 -2.79 -7.88
C ILE A 40 -19.03 -1.42 -8.33
N TYR A 41 -19.90 -1.33 -9.34
CA TYR A 41 -20.45 -0.06 -9.80
C TYR A 41 -21.18 0.70 -8.69
N LYS A 42 -21.98 0.00 -7.87
CA LYS A 42 -22.69 0.60 -6.73
C LYS A 42 -21.71 1.08 -5.63
N LYS A 43 -20.63 0.35 -5.38
CA LYS A 43 -19.56 0.73 -4.43
C LYS A 43 -18.62 1.82 -4.97
N ARG A 44 -18.43 1.93 -6.29
CA ARG A 44 -17.74 3.03 -6.97
C ARG A 44 -18.49 4.35 -6.86
N LYS A 45 -19.82 4.32 -6.83
CA LYS A 45 -20.67 5.49 -6.55
C LYS A 45 -20.64 5.94 -5.08
N GLN A 46 -20.10 5.14 -4.17
CA GLN A 46 -19.90 5.60 -2.80
C GLN A 46 -18.59 6.38 -2.70
N PRO A 47 -18.62 7.67 -2.32
CA PRO A 47 -17.39 8.36 -1.93
C PRO A 47 -16.79 7.60 -0.74
N ASN A 48 -15.50 7.29 -0.79
CA ASN A 48 -14.71 6.66 0.30
C ASN A 48 -14.70 5.14 0.45
N SER A 49 -15.01 4.33 -0.56
CA SER A 49 -14.87 2.88 -0.34
C SER A 49 -13.39 2.43 -0.41
N ILE A 50 -12.78 2.12 0.74
CA ILE A 50 -11.53 1.33 0.86
C ILE A 50 -11.61 0.06 -0.02
N TYR A 51 -12.83 -0.47 -0.23
CA TYR A 51 -13.13 -1.56 -1.15
C TYR A 51 -12.61 -1.31 -2.57
N ASN A 52 -12.73 -0.10 -3.10
CA ASN A 52 -12.25 0.17 -4.46
C ASN A 52 -10.72 0.12 -4.53
N LYS A 53 -10.03 0.54 -3.47
CA LYS A 53 -8.56 0.49 -3.38
C LYS A 53 -8.02 -0.90 -3.09
N LYS A 54 -8.81 -1.73 -2.42
CA LYS A 54 -8.50 -3.14 -2.26
C LYS A 54 -8.46 -3.87 -3.61
N HIS A 55 -9.44 -3.61 -4.48
CA HIS A 55 -9.71 -4.46 -5.65
C HIS A 55 -9.32 -3.85 -7.00
N PHE A 56 -9.10 -2.54 -7.10
CA PHE A 56 -8.81 -1.87 -8.37
C PHE A 56 -7.51 -1.11 -8.33
N ASP A 57 -6.69 -1.39 -9.35
CA ASP A 57 -5.51 -0.59 -9.61
C ASP A 57 -5.91 0.84 -9.96
N GLU A 58 -5.09 1.78 -9.53
CA GLU A 58 -5.22 3.20 -9.85
C GLU A 58 -4.17 3.60 -10.89
N VAL A 59 -4.48 4.62 -11.69
CA VAL A 59 -3.50 5.26 -12.56
C VAL A 59 -3.37 6.71 -12.12
N LEU A 60 -2.17 7.08 -11.67
CA LEU A 60 -1.80 8.44 -11.35
C LEU A 60 -1.41 9.14 -12.64
N SER A 61 -2.11 10.24 -12.95
CA SER A 61 -1.89 10.97 -14.20
C SER A 61 -0.79 12.01 -14.01
N ALA A 62 0.19 12.06 -14.91
CA ALA A 62 1.34 12.95 -14.78
C ALA A 62 0.96 14.43 -14.69
N ASP A 63 -0.09 14.82 -15.42
CA ASP A 63 -0.59 16.19 -15.52
C ASP A 63 -1.48 16.62 -14.32
N LYS A 64 -2.01 15.67 -13.55
CA LYS A 64 -3.03 15.95 -12.51
C LYS A 64 -2.62 15.51 -11.11
N THR A 65 -1.60 14.68 -10.98
CA THR A 65 -1.20 14.11 -9.70
C THR A 65 -0.01 14.86 -9.12
N THR A 66 -0.15 15.28 -7.87
CA THR A 66 0.96 15.71 -7.02
C THR A 66 1.07 14.76 -5.84
N LEU A 67 2.20 14.09 -5.73
CA LEU A 67 2.54 13.19 -4.64
C LEU A 67 3.15 14.00 -3.49
N SER A 68 2.47 14.01 -2.34
CA SER A 68 2.87 14.78 -1.18
C SER A 68 3.29 13.86 -0.03
N THR A 69 4.44 14.16 0.58
CA THR A 69 4.93 13.47 1.78
C THR A 69 5.31 14.47 2.88
N LEU A 70 5.27 14.04 4.15
CA LEU A 70 5.71 14.83 5.30
C LEU A 70 6.93 14.21 5.96
N SER A 71 8.01 14.98 6.08
CA SER A 71 9.29 14.49 6.62
C SER A 71 10.01 15.57 7.42
N TYR A 72 10.82 15.18 8.40
CA TYR A 72 11.78 16.10 9.04
C TYR A 72 13.04 16.29 8.20
N ASP A 73 13.33 15.33 7.33
CA ASP A 73 14.35 15.44 6.29
C ASP A 73 13.75 16.12 5.05
N ARG A 74 14.30 17.27 4.67
CA ARG A 74 13.88 18.06 3.50
C ARG A 74 14.14 17.36 2.17
N ASP A 75 15.08 16.42 2.14
CA ASP A 75 15.54 15.71 0.97
C ASP A 75 15.04 14.26 0.94
N ARG A 76 13.99 13.94 1.73
CA ARG A 76 13.46 12.58 1.91
C ARG A 76 13.10 11.84 0.61
N THR A 77 12.81 12.56 -0.47
CA THR A 77 12.48 11.97 -1.78
C THR A 77 13.66 11.95 -2.76
N LYS A 78 14.82 12.48 -2.38
CA LYS A 78 16.05 12.44 -3.15
C LYS A 78 16.86 11.22 -2.76
N ASN A 79 17.47 10.55 -3.74
CA ASN A 79 18.39 9.41 -3.55
C ASN A 79 17.83 8.30 -2.62
N THR A 80 16.50 8.12 -2.63
CA THR A 80 15.80 7.05 -1.92
C THR A 80 15.32 6.00 -2.91
N ASP A 81 15.11 4.76 -2.46
CA ASP A 81 14.51 3.68 -3.25
C ASP A 81 12.98 3.71 -3.23
N MET A 82 12.40 4.37 -2.23
CA MET A 82 10.95 4.56 -2.13
C MET A 82 10.59 5.76 -1.24
N PHE A 83 9.33 6.19 -1.31
CA PHE A 83 8.74 7.04 -0.29
C PHE A 83 7.22 6.84 -0.17
N TYR A 84 6.69 7.11 1.02
CA TYR A 84 5.26 7.23 1.25
C TYR A 84 4.76 8.56 0.73
N ALA A 85 3.62 8.53 0.05
CA ALA A 85 2.95 9.74 -0.37
C ALA A 85 1.44 9.59 -0.27
N THR A 86 0.75 10.73 -0.22
CA THR A 86 -0.65 10.82 -0.60
C THR A 86 -0.78 11.74 -1.80
N HIS A 87 -1.79 11.47 -2.62
CA HIS A 87 -2.17 12.35 -3.72
C HIS A 87 -3.55 13.00 -3.54
N ASN A 88 -4.30 12.63 -2.50
CA ASN A 88 -5.59 13.26 -2.21
C ASN A 88 -5.39 14.56 -1.42
N VAL A 89 -6.05 15.64 -1.84
CA VAL A 89 -5.92 16.96 -1.20
C VAL A 89 -6.32 16.93 0.29
N LEU A 90 -7.36 16.19 0.65
CA LEU A 90 -7.83 16.12 2.05
C LEU A 90 -6.87 15.33 2.93
N ASP A 91 -6.23 14.30 2.38
CA ASP A 91 -5.22 13.54 3.13
C ASP A 91 -4.04 14.44 3.50
N LYS A 92 -3.65 15.39 2.63
CA LYS A 92 -2.57 16.36 2.93
C LYS A 92 -2.86 17.15 4.21
N HIS A 93 -4.08 17.67 4.35
CA HIS A 93 -4.52 18.35 5.58
C HIS A 93 -4.50 17.39 6.76
N GLN A 94 -5.00 16.18 6.57
CA GLN A 94 -5.07 15.22 7.65
C GLN A 94 -3.67 14.84 8.17
N TYR A 95 -2.69 14.61 7.29
CA TYR A 95 -1.32 14.29 7.70
C TYR A 95 -0.69 15.46 8.44
N ASN A 96 -0.90 16.67 7.92
CA ASN A 96 -0.36 17.88 8.54
C ASN A 96 -0.97 18.14 9.92
N ALA A 97 -2.26 17.91 10.11
CA ALA A 97 -2.92 18.09 11.40
C ALA A 97 -2.39 17.11 12.47
N LEU A 98 -2.18 15.84 12.09
CA LEU A 98 -1.91 14.75 13.04
C LEU A 98 -0.42 14.53 13.32
N PHE A 99 0.44 14.67 12.31
CA PHE A 99 1.85 14.23 12.39
C PHE A 99 2.86 15.36 12.32
N ASN A 100 2.41 16.60 12.15
CA ASN A 100 3.29 17.74 12.16
C ASN A 100 3.56 18.18 13.60
N ARG A 101 4.57 17.64 14.24
CA ARG A 101 4.96 18.03 15.59
C ARG A 101 6.25 18.84 15.54
N LYS A 102 6.41 19.76 16.49
CA LYS A 102 7.66 20.48 16.61
C LYS A 102 8.72 19.53 17.16
N VAL A 103 9.87 19.45 16.49
CA VAL A 103 11.06 18.77 16.98
C VAL A 103 12.17 19.79 17.23
N SER A 104 12.93 19.56 18.28
CA SER A 104 14.16 20.30 18.56
C SER A 104 15.20 19.98 17.49
N GLN A 105 15.79 21.00 16.87
CA GLN A 105 16.96 20.87 16.00
C GLN A 105 17.99 21.94 16.37
N THR A 106 19.27 21.54 16.40
CA THR A 106 20.39 22.47 16.58
C THR A 106 20.49 23.39 15.36
N LEU A 107 20.64 24.68 15.62
CA LEU A 107 20.90 25.71 14.64
C LEU A 107 22.41 25.89 14.50
N TYR A 108 22.88 26.06 13.27
CA TYR A 108 24.29 26.33 12.98
C TYR A 108 24.42 27.63 12.18
N ASP A 109 25.50 28.38 12.40
CA ASP A 109 25.88 29.49 11.54
C ASP A 109 26.55 28.98 10.24
N GLU A 110 26.90 29.93 9.36
CA GLU A 110 27.56 29.67 8.08
C GLU A 110 28.91 28.94 8.21
N ASN A 111 29.55 29.07 9.37
CA ASN A 111 30.84 28.48 9.69
C ASN A 111 30.69 27.14 10.45
N GLY A 112 29.46 26.66 10.67
CA GLY A 112 29.17 25.42 11.37
C GLY A 112 29.19 25.51 12.89
N ASN A 113 29.23 26.70 13.49
CA ASN A 113 29.14 26.87 14.94
C ASN A 113 27.68 26.78 15.40
N SER A 114 27.45 26.12 16.54
CA SER A 114 26.11 26.01 17.12
C SER A 114 25.59 27.37 17.60
N LEU A 115 24.43 27.78 17.09
CA LEU A 115 23.67 28.98 17.48
C LEU A 115 22.56 28.68 18.51
N GLY A 116 22.49 27.44 19.00
CA GLY A 116 21.48 26.97 19.95
C GLY A 116 20.44 26.05 19.33
N THR A 117 19.27 25.92 19.95
CA THR A 117 18.23 24.94 19.56
C THR A 117 16.96 25.66 19.12
N GLY A 118 16.50 25.38 17.90
CA GLY A 118 15.20 25.84 17.42
C GLY A 118 14.17 24.70 17.40
N MET A 119 12.88 25.07 17.32
CA MET A 119 11.78 24.12 17.22
C MET A 119 11.18 24.12 15.80
N PHE A 120 11.28 22.99 15.11
CA PHE A 120 10.99 22.86 13.70
C PHE A 120 9.81 21.92 13.46
N LEU A 121 8.88 22.35 12.63
CA LEU A 121 7.85 21.48 12.05
C LEU A 121 8.41 20.75 10.81
N LYS A 122 7.70 19.73 10.34
CA LYS A 122 8.09 18.93 9.17
C LYS A 122 8.11 19.76 7.88
N TYR A 123 8.86 19.31 6.91
CA TYR A 123 8.70 19.69 5.51
C TYR A 123 7.55 18.91 4.90
N ARG A 124 6.75 19.57 4.06
CA ARG A 124 5.89 18.88 3.08
C ARG A 124 6.63 18.98 1.76
N ILE A 125 6.81 17.82 1.14
CA ILE A 125 7.59 17.64 -0.07
C ILE A 125 6.61 17.17 -1.13
N ASP A 126 6.38 18.02 -2.12
CA ASP A 126 5.51 17.77 -3.25
C ASP A 126 6.37 17.33 -4.44
N ASN A 127 5.95 16.25 -5.11
CA ASN A 127 6.61 15.69 -6.27
C ASN A 127 5.59 15.53 -7.40
N SER A 128 6.02 15.78 -8.64
CA SER A 128 5.26 15.45 -9.85
C SER A 128 5.74 14.13 -10.45
N LEU A 129 5.05 13.68 -11.48
CA LEU A 129 5.38 12.47 -12.23
C LEU A 129 5.82 12.83 -13.65
N LYS A 130 6.80 12.12 -14.20
CA LYS A 130 7.22 12.24 -15.61
C LYS A 130 6.18 11.64 -16.55
N GLN A 131 5.62 10.49 -16.17
CA GLN A 131 4.62 9.76 -16.93
C GLN A 131 3.54 9.22 -15.99
N ASN A 132 2.47 8.69 -16.57
CA ASN A 132 1.42 8.05 -15.80
C ASN A 132 1.98 6.84 -15.04
N VAL A 133 1.66 6.73 -13.76
CA VAL A 133 2.12 5.63 -12.90
C VAL A 133 0.95 4.77 -12.48
N LYS A 134 1.04 3.46 -12.73
CA LYS A 134 0.07 2.50 -12.23
C LYS A 134 0.37 2.16 -10.77
N VAL A 135 -0.66 2.21 -9.93
CA VAL A 135 -0.62 1.84 -8.51
C VAL A 135 -1.28 0.48 -8.36
N ALA A 136 -0.54 -0.49 -7.83
CA ALA A 136 -1.12 -1.79 -7.50
C ALA A 136 -2.12 -1.65 -6.35
N SER A 137 -3.31 -2.19 -6.55
CA SER A 137 -4.28 -2.41 -5.47
C SER A 137 -3.75 -3.38 -4.41
N GLU A 138 -4.47 -3.56 -3.31
CA GLU A 138 -4.14 -4.60 -2.34
C GLU A 138 -4.15 -5.99 -2.99
N ASP A 139 -5.14 -6.31 -3.81
CA ASP A 139 -5.26 -7.61 -4.47
C ASP A 139 -4.13 -7.83 -5.47
N SER A 140 -3.84 -6.85 -6.33
CA SER A 140 -2.76 -6.92 -7.31
C SER A 140 -1.39 -7.00 -6.63
N GLY A 141 -1.16 -6.18 -5.58
CA GLY A 141 0.06 -6.23 -4.78
C GLY A 141 0.23 -7.58 -4.08
N ALA A 142 -0.85 -8.14 -3.52
CA ALA A 142 -0.86 -9.47 -2.93
C ALA A 142 -0.63 -10.57 -3.96
N GLU A 143 -1.07 -10.41 -5.21
CA GLU A 143 -0.78 -11.35 -6.29
C GLU A 143 0.71 -11.35 -6.66
N VAL A 144 1.33 -10.18 -6.86
CA VAL A 144 2.78 -10.07 -7.08
C VAL A 144 3.55 -10.68 -5.91
N PHE A 145 3.15 -10.36 -4.68
CA PHE A 145 3.73 -10.93 -3.45
C PHE A 145 3.64 -12.46 -3.43
N ARG A 146 2.46 -13.03 -3.71
CA ARG A 146 2.25 -14.49 -3.74
C ARG A 146 3.08 -15.16 -4.82
N ASN A 147 3.23 -14.52 -5.98
CA ASN A 147 4.04 -15.04 -7.07
C ASN A 147 5.53 -15.03 -6.71
N LEU A 148 6.02 -13.97 -6.07
CA LEU A 148 7.40 -13.90 -5.58
C LEU A 148 7.64 -14.92 -4.47
N TYR A 149 6.71 -15.02 -3.51
CA TYR A 149 6.72 -15.99 -2.42
C TYR A 149 6.84 -17.44 -2.90
N LYS A 150 6.19 -17.80 -4.00
CA LYS A 150 6.26 -19.15 -4.57
C LYS A 150 7.57 -19.44 -5.33
N LYS A 151 8.22 -18.41 -5.86
CA LYS A 151 9.34 -18.56 -6.81
C LYS A 151 10.71 -18.29 -6.19
N ASP A 152 10.79 -17.40 -5.20
CA ASP A 152 12.03 -16.99 -4.57
C ASP A 152 12.14 -17.59 -3.17
N ARG A 153 13.07 -18.54 -3.01
CA ARG A 153 13.26 -19.28 -1.76
C ARG A 153 13.70 -18.38 -0.59
N ASP A 154 14.50 -17.36 -0.85
CA ASP A 154 14.95 -16.46 0.21
C ASP A 154 13.82 -15.50 0.64
N PHE A 155 13.00 -15.03 -0.31
CA PHE A 155 11.81 -14.26 0.00
C PHE A 155 10.78 -15.10 0.78
N TYR A 156 10.58 -16.36 0.38
CA TYR A 156 9.80 -17.33 1.15
C TYR A 156 10.31 -17.41 2.59
N ASN A 157 11.61 -17.68 2.78
CA ASN A 157 12.22 -17.82 4.09
C ASN A 157 12.05 -16.54 4.93
N PHE A 158 12.27 -15.36 4.33
CA PHE A 158 12.07 -14.08 4.99
C PHE A 158 10.64 -13.92 5.54
N VAL A 159 9.65 -14.25 4.70
CA VAL A 159 8.23 -14.13 5.04
C VAL A 159 7.83 -15.12 6.15
N THR A 160 8.37 -16.34 6.13
CA THR A 160 8.00 -17.39 7.08
C THR A 160 8.76 -17.35 8.40
N ASP A 161 9.89 -16.66 8.44
CA ASP A 161 10.76 -16.59 9.61
C ASP A 161 10.33 -15.48 10.59
N ASP A 162 10.01 -15.88 11.82
CA ASP A 162 9.66 -14.99 12.92
C ASP A 162 10.79 -14.00 13.28
N GLU A 163 12.05 -14.41 13.14
CA GLU A 163 13.21 -13.58 13.47
C GLU A 163 13.53 -12.55 12.38
N ARG A 164 13.04 -12.77 11.16
CA ARG A 164 13.17 -11.84 10.04
C ARG A 164 11.99 -10.88 9.99
N MET A 165 10.95 -11.20 9.23
CA MET A 165 9.85 -10.25 8.95
C MET A 165 9.07 -9.84 10.21
N GLN A 166 8.87 -10.73 11.19
CA GLN A 166 8.07 -10.42 12.39
C GLN A 166 8.87 -9.70 13.50
N SER A 167 10.21 -9.69 13.43
CA SER A 167 11.05 -9.06 14.45
C SER A 167 11.15 -7.55 14.31
N TYR A 168 10.75 -6.99 13.15
CA TYR A 168 10.87 -5.57 12.85
C TYR A 168 9.77 -4.69 13.47
N PHE A 169 8.78 -5.31 14.11
CA PHE A 169 7.71 -4.57 14.78
C PHE A 169 8.12 -4.14 16.19
N VAL A 170 7.71 -2.93 16.59
CA VAL A 170 7.90 -2.38 17.95
C VAL A 170 7.21 -3.23 19.03
N SER A 171 7.58 -3.04 20.30
CA SER A 171 7.10 -3.80 21.46
C SER A 171 5.56 -3.97 21.55
N ASP A 172 4.81 -2.99 21.06
CA ASP A 172 3.34 -2.98 21.03
C ASP A 172 2.71 -3.71 19.82
N LYS A 173 3.49 -4.49 19.06
CA LYS A 173 3.06 -5.19 17.84
C LYS A 173 1.80 -6.03 18.00
N TYR A 174 1.58 -6.61 19.17
CA TYR A 174 0.39 -7.40 19.46
C TYR A 174 -0.90 -6.58 19.47
N LYS A 175 -0.85 -5.24 19.57
CA LYS A 175 -2.01 -4.35 19.41
C LYS A 175 -2.39 -4.16 17.94
N PHE A 176 -1.46 -4.35 17.00
CA PHE A 176 -1.70 -4.23 15.57
C PHE A 176 -2.47 -5.46 15.03
N LYS A 177 -3.69 -5.22 14.52
CA LYS A 177 -4.56 -6.29 13.99
C LYS A 177 -3.89 -7.06 12.84
N GLY A 178 -3.26 -6.36 11.90
CA GLY A 178 -2.58 -6.98 10.77
C GLY A 178 -1.47 -7.95 11.18
N TYR A 179 -0.72 -7.63 12.23
CA TYR A 179 0.30 -8.52 12.79
C TYR A 179 -0.32 -9.78 13.38
N ARG A 180 -1.40 -9.65 14.17
CA ARG A 180 -2.09 -10.82 14.75
C ARG A 180 -2.61 -11.75 13.64
N GLU A 181 -3.28 -11.18 12.64
CA GLU A 181 -3.83 -11.93 11.51
C GLU A 181 -2.75 -12.68 10.71
N ALA A 182 -1.63 -12.03 10.41
CA ALA A 182 -0.52 -12.65 9.69
C ALA A 182 0.21 -13.69 10.54
N ARG A 183 0.49 -13.40 11.81
CA ARG A 183 1.12 -14.34 12.75
C ARG A 183 0.32 -15.63 12.88
N ASP A 184 -1.01 -15.55 12.96
CA ASP A 184 -1.85 -16.72 13.11
C ASP A 184 -1.88 -17.59 11.83
N VAL A 185 -1.67 -17.00 10.65
CA VAL A 185 -1.41 -17.74 9.41
C VAL A 185 -0.03 -18.41 9.45
N LEU A 186 1.02 -17.64 9.74
CA LEU A 186 2.41 -18.13 9.77
C LEU A 186 2.63 -19.25 10.80
N LYS A 187 1.93 -19.19 11.95
CA LYS A 187 1.94 -20.28 12.94
C LYS A 187 1.36 -21.59 12.41
N ARG A 188 0.27 -21.53 11.64
CA ARG A 188 -0.34 -22.73 11.04
C ARG A 188 0.55 -23.33 9.96
N MET A 189 1.29 -22.49 9.24
CA MET A 189 2.29 -22.91 8.24
C MET A 189 3.52 -23.62 8.81
N ARG A 190 3.67 -23.70 10.14
CA ARG A 190 4.68 -24.57 10.76
C ARG A 190 4.32 -26.06 10.71
N ASN A 191 3.07 -26.37 10.37
CA ASN A 191 2.67 -27.73 10.07
C ASN A 191 2.98 -28.01 8.59
N ASP A 192 3.77 -29.04 8.32
CA ASP A 192 4.25 -29.38 6.97
C ASP A 192 3.12 -29.67 5.96
N ASP A 193 1.95 -30.12 6.45
CA ASP A 193 0.79 -30.42 5.60
C ASP A 193 -0.09 -29.18 5.31
N TYR A 194 0.20 -28.04 5.94
CA TYR A 194 -0.65 -26.86 5.82
C TYR A 194 -0.25 -25.97 4.63
N VAL A 195 -1.17 -25.84 3.68
CA VAL A 195 -1.03 -24.92 2.54
C VAL A 195 -1.92 -23.69 2.76
N PRO A 196 -1.35 -22.48 2.88
CA PRO A 196 -2.15 -21.28 3.09
C PRO A 196 -2.93 -20.91 1.83
N THR A 197 -4.18 -20.49 2.02
CA THR A 197 -5.03 -19.99 0.94
C THR A 197 -4.56 -18.62 0.43
N ALA A 198 -5.09 -18.21 -0.72
CA ALA A 198 -4.90 -16.88 -1.28
C ALA A 198 -5.25 -15.75 -0.29
N GLU A 199 -6.37 -15.88 0.42
CA GLU A 199 -6.83 -14.88 1.40
C GLU A 199 -5.94 -14.84 2.64
N GLU A 200 -5.39 -15.98 3.05
CA GLU A 200 -4.46 -16.06 4.17
C GLU A 200 -3.12 -15.43 3.82
N LEU A 201 -2.59 -15.68 2.61
CA LEU A 201 -1.40 -14.98 2.13
C LEU A 201 -1.64 -13.48 1.90
N GLN A 202 -2.87 -13.04 1.61
CA GLN A 202 -3.19 -11.61 1.59
C GLN A 202 -3.03 -10.97 2.98
N LYS A 203 -3.39 -11.66 4.08
CA LYS A 203 -3.12 -11.17 5.44
C LYS A 203 -1.62 -11.03 5.70
N VAL A 204 -0.82 -11.99 5.23
CA VAL A 204 0.64 -11.93 5.32
C VAL A 204 1.21 -10.78 4.49
N TYR A 205 0.71 -10.56 3.27
CA TYR A 205 1.08 -9.41 2.44
C TYR A 205 0.86 -8.07 3.16
N ARG A 206 -0.24 -7.90 3.90
CA ARG A 206 -0.48 -6.68 4.68
C ARG A 206 0.60 -6.44 5.74
N MET A 207 1.08 -7.51 6.37
CA MET A 207 2.19 -7.44 7.31
C MET A 207 3.50 -7.08 6.59
N PHE A 208 3.76 -7.67 5.42
CA PHE A 208 4.90 -7.32 4.59
C PHE A 208 4.85 -5.84 4.16
N ASN A 209 3.69 -5.34 3.74
CA ASN A 209 3.48 -3.94 3.34
C ASN A 209 3.82 -2.94 4.47
N TYR A 210 3.57 -3.32 5.74
CA TYR A 210 4.02 -2.58 6.92
C TYR A 210 5.54 -2.59 7.09
N VAL A 211 6.20 -3.69 6.71
CA VAL A 211 7.64 -3.92 6.88
C VAL A 211 8.48 -3.25 5.81
N ILE A 212 7.91 -2.96 4.63
CA ILE A 212 8.60 -2.26 3.52
C ILE A 212 9.51 -1.09 3.95
N PRO A 213 9.08 -0.15 4.81
CA PRO A 213 9.88 1.03 5.13
C PRO A 213 10.93 0.80 6.21
N TYR A 214 10.99 -0.40 6.80
CA TYR A 214 11.93 -0.69 7.86
C TYR A 214 13.35 -0.54 7.34
N ASP A 215 14.14 0.27 8.03
CA ASP A 215 15.50 0.66 7.67
C ASP A 215 16.56 0.11 8.64
N GLY A 216 16.15 -0.79 9.55
CA GLY A 216 17.04 -1.43 10.52
C GLY A 216 16.97 -0.82 11.92
N GLN A 217 16.52 0.43 12.09
CA GLN A 217 16.47 1.11 13.40
C GLN A 217 17.75 0.92 14.26
N GLY A 218 18.93 0.98 13.62
CA GLY A 218 20.23 0.74 14.27
C GLY A 218 20.80 -0.68 14.09
N ASP A 219 20.00 -1.64 13.62
CA ASP A 219 20.46 -2.96 13.17
C ASP A 219 20.67 -2.96 11.65
N ALA A 220 21.92 -2.74 11.24
CA ALA A 220 22.29 -2.69 9.83
C ALA A 220 22.03 -4.00 9.08
N ARG A 221 22.08 -5.15 9.76
CA ARG A 221 21.82 -6.46 9.12
C ARG A 221 20.35 -6.59 8.79
N LYS A 222 19.48 -6.30 9.76
CA LYS A 222 18.03 -6.31 9.55
C LYS A 222 17.58 -5.27 8.53
N GLY A 223 18.18 -4.07 8.55
CA GLY A 223 17.93 -3.04 7.56
C GLY A 223 18.30 -3.49 6.14
N ARG A 224 19.47 -4.14 5.97
CA ARG A 224 19.90 -4.69 4.68
C ARG A 224 19.01 -5.83 4.20
N ASP A 225 18.56 -6.70 5.10
CA ASP A 225 17.67 -7.80 4.76
C ASP A 225 16.30 -7.27 4.28
N ALA A 226 15.67 -6.38 5.04
CA ALA A 226 14.43 -5.70 4.64
C ALA A 226 14.58 -4.97 3.29
N TYR A 227 15.68 -4.25 3.09
CA TYR A 227 16.01 -3.60 1.82
C TYR A 227 16.11 -4.59 0.66
N THR A 228 16.76 -5.73 0.87
CA THR A 228 16.93 -6.76 -0.16
C THR A 228 15.58 -7.33 -0.56
N GLN A 229 14.74 -7.71 0.42
CA GLN A 229 13.45 -8.32 0.14
C GLN A 229 12.44 -7.34 -0.45
N ARG A 230 12.41 -6.08 0.00
CA ARG A 230 11.55 -5.06 -0.61
C ARG A 230 11.98 -4.74 -2.04
N THR A 231 13.29 -4.74 -2.34
CA THR A 231 13.81 -4.52 -3.69
C THR A 231 13.35 -5.63 -4.64
N LYS A 232 13.41 -6.91 -4.22
CA LYS A 232 12.84 -8.02 -5.01
C LYS A 232 11.36 -7.81 -5.29
N PHE A 233 10.59 -7.42 -4.28
CA PHE A 233 9.16 -7.14 -4.44
C PHE A 233 8.90 -5.97 -5.41
N PHE A 234 9.60 -4.85 -5.27
CA PHE A 234 9.46 -3.71 -6.17
C PHE A 234 9.85 -4.06 -7.61
N ASN A 235 10.91 -4.85 -7.81
CA ASN A 235 11.27 -5.33 -9.14
C ASN A 235 10.17 -6.21 -9.75
N ALA A 236 9.58 -7.11 -8.96
CA ALA A 236 8.44 -7.90 -9.41
C ALA A 236 7.21 -7.03 -9.72
N CYS A 237 6.95 -5.98 -8.93
CA CYS A 237 5.90 -5.00 -9.23
C CYS A 237 6.18 -4.23 -10.53
N LYS A 238 7.42 -3.76 -10.74
CA LYS A 238 7.84 -3.09 -11.99
C LYS A 238 7.66 -4.00 -13.20
N GLN A 239 8.07 -5.26 -13.11
CA GLN A 239 7.85 -6.26 -14.16
C GLN A 239 6.36 -6.48 -14.46
N ALA A 240 5.49 -6.33 -13.46
CA ALA A 240 4.04 -6.37 -13.61
C ALA A 240 3.40 -5.02 -14.05
N GLY A 241 4.23 -4.01 -14.34
CA GLY A 241 3.79 -2.71 -14.87
C GLY A 241 3.36 -1.68 -13.82
N TYR A 242 3.76 -1.86 -12.56
CA TYR A 242 3.45 -0.92 -11.47
C TYR A 242 4.66 -0.06 -11.11
N GLY A 243 4.41 1.22 -10.77
CA GLY A 243 5.43 2.10 -10.20
C GLY A 243 5.16 2.54 -8.76
N ALA A 244 3.99 2.15 -8.24
CA ALA A 244 3.62 2.32 -6.84
C ALA A 244 2.71 1.17 -6.38
N VAL A 245 2.60 0.99 -5.07
CA VAL A 245 1.60 0.11 -4.45
C VAL A 245 0.77 0.89 -3.44
N LEU A 246 -0.46 0.44 -3.19
CA LEU A 246 -1.25 0.95 -2.08
C LEU A 246 -0.49 0.74 -0.76
N ASP A 247 -0.36 1.80 0.04
CA ASP A 247 0.04 1.67 1.44
C ASP A 247 -1.14 1.10 2.22
N THR A 248 -1.18 -0.22 2.29
CA THR A 248 -2.28 -0.98 2.87
C THR A 248 -2.29 -0.81 4.39
N ASN A 249 -1.11 -0.60 4.99
CA ASN A 249 -1.03 -0.31 6.40
C ASN A 249 -1.78 0.98 6.73
N ASP A 250 -1.50 2.07 6.03
CA ASP A 250 -2.14 3.35 6.34
C ASP A 250 -3.59 3.44 5.86
N ALA A 251 -3.94 2.70 4.80
CA ALA A 251 -5.32 2.61 4.31
C ALA A 251 -6.25 1.82 5.25
N ILE A 252 -5.78 0.72 5.85
CA ILE A 252 -6.63 -0.23 6.59
C ILE A 252 -6.47 -0.11 8.11
N TYR A 253 -5.23 0.00 8.59
CA TYR A 253 -4.93 -0.18 10.01
C TYR A 253 -4.42 1.10 10.69
N GLY A 254 -3.82 2.02 9.94
CA GLY A 254 -3.38 3.31 10.44
C GLY A 254 -4.54 4.05 11.11
N GLY A 255 -4.24 4.78 12.19
CA GLY A 255 -5.22 5.68 12.82
C GLY A 255 -5.73 6.79 11.89
N PHE A 256 -5.10 6.91 10.71
CA PHE A 256 -5.34 7.86 9.65
C PHE A 256 -6.46 7.45 8.69
N LYS A 257 -6.49 6.18 8.23
CA LYS A 257 -7.38 5.70 7.15
C LYS A 257 -7.38 6.67 5.97
N ALA A 258 -6.18 6.90 5.43
CA ALA A 258 -5.96 7.74 4.26
C ALA A 258 -6.96 7.39 3.18
N ARG A 259 -7.42 8.40 2.44
CA ARG A 259 -8.16 8.10 1.23
C ARG A 259 -7.21 7.46 0.25
N SER A 260 -6.06 8.04 -0.08
CA SER A 260 -5.16 7.56 -1.14
C SER A 260 -3.68 7.51 -0.74
N PRO A 261 -3.29 6.61 0.18
CA PRO A 261 -1.90 6.47 0.56
C PRO A 261 -1.19 5.50 -0.41
N VAL A 262 0.02 5.86 -0.84
CA VAL A 262 0.80 5.05 -1.76
C VAL A 262 2.25 4.95 -1.31
N ILE A 263 2.86 3.81 -1.59
CA ILE A 263 4.30 3.60 -1.57
C ILE A 263 4.78 3.74 -3.01
N VAL A 264 5.52 4.81 -3.29
CA VAL A 264 6.12 5.05 -4.61
C VAL A 264 7.53 4.46 -4.59
N PHE A 265 7.82 3.58 -5.55
CA PHE A 265 9.12 2.91 -5.67
C PHE A 265 9.74 3.06 -7.07
N ASP A 266 8.96 3.48 -8.07
CA ASP A 266 9.52 3.83 -9.38
C ASP A 266 10.05 5.26 -9.40
N MET A 267 11.20 5.42 -8.74
CA MET A 267 11.83 6.72 -8.51
C MET A 267 12.28 7.40 -9.81
N GLU A 268 12.45 6.66 -10.90
CA GLU A 268 12.75 7.22 -12.23
C GLU A 268 11.62 8.10 -12.76
N GLN A 269 10.38 7.83 -12.34
CA GLN A 269 9.20 8.60 -12.75
C GLN A 269 8.94 9.82 -11.86
N VAL A 270 9.69 9.99 -10.77
CA VAL A 270 9.44 11.04 -9.78
C VAL A 270 10.27 12.27 -10.10
N VAL A 271 9.62 13.44 -10.09
CA VAL A 271 10.29 14.74 -10.26
C VAL A 271 10.06 15.56 -8.99
N PRO A 272 11.11 15.89 -8.24
CA PRO A 272 11.00 16.83 -7.12
C PRO A 272 10.41 18.15 -7.60
N LYS A 273 9.37 18.64 -6.92
CA LYS A 273 8.68 19.88 -7.30
C LYS A 273 8.93 20.97 -6.27
N ASP A 274 8.22 20.90 -5.15
CA ASP A 274 8.25 21.94 -4.12
C ASP A 274 8.58 21.34 -2.75
N VAL A 275 9.42 22.04 -2.00
CA VAL A 275 9.70 21.74 -0.60
C VAL A 275 9.44 22.98 0.21
N TYR A 276 8.49 22.91 1.14
CA TYR A 276 8.23 24.00 2.09
C TYR A 276 8.18 23.45 3.50
N ARG A 277 8.77 24.26 4.38
CA ARG A 277 8.67 24.04 5.81
C ARG A 277 7.29 24.45 6.26
N THR A 278 6.56 23.51 6.85
CA THR A 278 5.21 23.76 7.32
C THR A 278 5.21 24.72 8.51
N LYS A 279 4.08 25.41 8.70
CA LYS A 279 3.89 26.41 9.76
C LYS A 279 2.84 25.96 10.78
N THR A 280 2.93 26.52 11.99
CA THR A 280 1.95 26.24 13.06
C THR A 280 0.54 26.67 12.65
N SER A 281 0.41 27.77 11.90
CA SER A 281 -0.86 28.24 11.34
C SER A 281 -1.49 27.23 10.38
N GLU A 282 -0.70 26.58 9.53
CA GLU A 282 -1.17 25.57 8.59
C GLU A 282 -1.62 24.29 9.30
N GLN A 283 -0.91 23.90 10.37
CA GLN A 283 -1.34 22.79 11.22
C GLN A 283 -2.71 23.09 11.85
N ARG A 284 -2.88 24.27 12.44
CA ARG A 284 -4.16 24.71 13.04
C ARG A 284 -5.29 24.75 12.02
N PHE A 285 -5.03 25.31 10.83
CA PHE A 285 -5.98 25.30 9.73
C PHE A 285 -6.39 23.87 9.36
N SER A 286 -5.41 22.98 9.23
CA SER A 286 -5.67 21.58 8.89
C SER A 286 -6.48 20.86 9.98
N GLN A 287 -6.25 21.17 11.26
CA GLN A 287 -7.09 20.68 12.37
C GLN A 287 -8.54 21.15 12.24
N MET A 288 -8.77 22.42 11.88
CA MET A 288 -10.13 22.93 11.65
C MET A 288 -10.82 22.23 10.48
N VAL A 289 -10.11 22.00 9.37
CA VAL A 289 -10.62 21.24 8.22
C VAL A 289 -11.07 19.83 8.64
N LEU A 290 -10.31 19.16 9.52
CA LEU A 290 -10.69 17.84 10.03
C LEU A 290 -11.91 17.88 10.95
N VAL A 291 -12.03 18.89 11.81
CA VAL A 291 -13.21 19.06 12.67
C VAL A 291 -14.45 19.30 11.82
N GLY A 292 -14.38 20.20 10.84
CA GLY A 292 -15.47 20.46 9.90
C GLY A 292 -15.87 19.21 9.13
N ARG A 293 -14.89 18.43 8.65
CA ARG A 293 -15.12 17.15 7.99
C ARG A 293 -15.89 16.16 8.89
N LYS A 294 -15.47 16.00 10.14
CA LYS A 294 -16.14 15.11 11.11
C LYS A 294 -17.56 15.56 11.40
N ALA A 295 -17.79 16.87 11.52
CA ALA A 295 -19.12 17.45 11.73
C ALA A 295 -20.06 17.22 10.53
N LEU A 296 -19.52 17.21 9.31
CA LEU A 296 -20.29 17.01 8.07
C LEU A 296 -20.44 15.54 7.64
N GLY A 297 -19.83 14.59 8.35
CA GLY A 297 -19.93 13.16 8.03
C GLY A 297 -19.22 12.72 6.74
N ILE A 298 -18.22 13.49 6.28
CA ILE A 298 -17.43 13.26 5.04
C ILE A 298 -16.07 12.62 5.39
#